data_AF-A4C4U5-F1
#
_entry.id   AF-A4C4U5-F1
#
_cell.length_a   1.000
_cell.length_b   1.000
_cell.length_c   1.000
_cell.angle_alpha   90.00
_cell.angle_beta   90.00
_cell.angle_gamma   90.00
#
_symmetry.space_group_name_H-M   'P 1'
#
loop_
_entity.id
_entity.type
_entity.pdbx_description
1 polymer ?
#
loop_
_entity_poly.entity_id
_entity_poly.type
_entity_poly.pdbx_seq_one_letter_code
_entity_poly.pdbx_strand_id
1 'polypeptide(L)'
;MHNRNKHLLAMSFLAAGLLSSAANATIVELQTNQGNIKINLFDQTTPATVANFLSYVNKDAFDETVFHRAVKGFVLQGGGFIYDGKLRLSPVATDAAVINEPKHSNVKGTIAMAKLENNPNSATNQWFINLTNNNNASNPLNLDVQNGGYTVFGQVVEGDMAVVEGIMNLTICKEAPLINYTAAQCTANTVIAGENFVKIMNVNILDTDPASATNAGIVPVENTLIKAAPADKSDSSSGSLSALLLGLIGFVGMRRLK
;
A
#
# COMPACT_ATOMS: atom_id res chain seq x y z
N MET A 1 52.44 38.11 -45.43
CA MET A 1 52.03 37.09 -46.41
C MET A 1 52.05 35.73 -45.73
N HIS A 2 50.92 35.00 -45.76
CA HIS A 2 50.77 33.55 -45.62
C HIS A 2 51.31 32.84 -44.35
N ASN A 3 50.69 31.82 -43.75
CA ASN A 3 49.33 31.28 -43.74
C ASN A 3 49.39 30.12 -42.71
N ARG A 4 48.43 30.07 -41.79
CA ARG A 4 47.73 28.86 -41.29
C ARG A 4 48.53 27.55 -41.12
N ASN A 5 48.52 26.99 -39.90
CA ASN A 5 47.56 25.92 -39.49
C ASN A 5 48.03 25.10 -38.27
N LYS A 6 47.10 24.93 -37.31
CA LYS A 6 46.73 23.69 -36.58
C LYS A 6 47.81 23.13 -35.62
N HIS A 7 47.54 22.86 -34.34
CA HIS A 7 46.56 21.90 -33.85
C HIS A 7 46.22 22.15 -32.36
N LEU A 8 44.96 21.82 -32.02
CA LEU A 8 44.37 21.82 -30.70
C LEU A 8 45.04 20.80 -29.75
N LEU A 9 45.09 21.13 -28.45
CA LEU A 9 44.84 20.17 -27.37
C LEU A 9 44.38 20.93 -26.12
N ALA A 10 43.08 21.18 -26.05
CA ALA A 10 42.42 21.50 -24.79
C ALA A 10 42.13 20.17 -24.08
N MET A 11 42.94 19.81 -23.08
CA MET A 11 42.58 18.73 -22.15
C MET A 11 41.55 19.27 -21.17
N SER A 12 40.28 19.11 -21.53
CA SER A 12 39.16 19.23 -20.60
C SER A 12 39.12 17.94 -19.78
N PHE A 13 39.57 17.98 -18.53
CA PHE A 13 39.31 16.90 -17.57
C PHE A 13 37.82 16.92 -17.25
N LEU A 14 37.05 16.10 -17.97
CA LEU A 14 35.66 15.80 -17.64
C LEU A 14 35.69 14.92 -16.38
N ALA A 15 35.50 15.55 -15.22
CA ALA A 15 35.18 14.82 -14.00
C ALA A 15 33.79 14.19 -14.18
N ALA A 16 33.76 12.96 -14.69
CA ALA A 16 32.58 12.12 -14.63
C ALA A 16 32.41 11.71 -13.17
N GLY A 17 31.74 12.57 -12.39
CA GLY A 17 31.15 12.17 -11.12
C GLY A 17 30.19 11.03 -11.42
N LEU A 18 30.60 9.81 -11.09
CA LEU A 18 29.68 8.70 -10.90
C LEU A 18 28.74 9.15 -9.78
N LEU A 19 27.58 9.67 -10.15
CA LEU A 19 26.43 9.69 -9.26
C LEU A 19 26.11 8.22 -9.02
N SER A 20 26.74 7.65 -7.99
CA SER A 20 26.25 6.44 -7.36
C SER A 20 24.79 6.74 -7.01
N SER A 21 23.87 6.11 -7.73
CA SER A 21 22.47 6.09 -7.33
C SER A 21 22.46 5.38 -5.98
N ALA A 22 22.45 6.15 -4.89
CA ALA A 22 22.20 5.62 -3.58
C ALA A 22 20.82 4.97 -3.66
N ALA A 23 20.77 3.64 -3.63
CA ALA A 23 19.54 2.97 -3.31
C ALA A 23 19.08 3.57 -1.97
N ASN A 24 17.79 3.84 -1.79
CA ASN A 24 17.26 4.04 -0.45
C ASN A 24 16.40 2.81 -0.22
N ALA A 25 16.65 2.13 0.89
CA ALA A 25 15.75 1.13 1.41
C ALA A 25 15.10 1.78 2.62
N THR A 26 13.82 2.13 2.51
CA THR A 26 13.14 2.80 3.60
C THR A 26 12.45 1.77 4.49
N ILE A 27 12.81 1.73 5.77
CA ILE A 27 12.08 0.96 6.78
C ILE A 27 11.15 1.91 7.52
N VAL A 28 9.85 1.63 7.45
CA VAL A 28 8.82 2.33 8.23
C VAL A 28 8.31 1.43 9.35
N GLU A 29 7.97 2.02 10.49
CA GLU A 29 7.34 1.34 11.61
C GLU A 29 5.94 1.90 11.82
N LEU A 30 4.93 1.04 11.66
CA LEU A 30 3.57 1.31 12.10
C LEU A 30 3.50 1.03 13.61
N GLN A 31 3.40 2.07 14.43
CA GLN A 31 3.17 1.90 15.86
C GLN A 31 1.68 1.74 16.08
N THR A 32 1.24 0.53 16.45
CA THR A 32 -0.17 0.25 16.68
C THR A 32 -0.45 0.03 18.16
N ASN A 33 -1.71 0.19 18.57
CA ASN A 33 -2.13 -0.19 19.92
C ASN A 33 -2.15 -1.71 20.17
N GLN A 34 -1.66 -2.53 19.23
CA GLN A 34 -1.50 -3.99 19.34
C GLN A 34 -0.04 -4.46 19.17
N GLY A 35 0.91 -3.53 18.99
CA GLY A 35 2.32 -3.82 18.73
C GLY A 35 2.86 -3.07 17.51
N ASN A 36 4.17 -3.07 17.34
CA ASN A 36 4.82 -2.40 16.21
C ASN A 36 4.90 -3.34 15.00
N ILE A 37 4.74 -2.79 13.81
CA ILE A 37 4.89 -3.53 12.54
C ILE A 37 5.88 -2.78 11.66
N LYS A 38 7.08 -3.33 11.47
CA LYS A 38 8.07 -2.78 10.55
C LYS A 38 7.86 -3.30 9.15
N ILE A 39 8.00 -2.39 8.19
CA ILE A 39 7.82 -2.66 6.76
C ILE A 39 9.05 -2.14 6.03
N ASN A 40 9.68 -3.03 5.27
CA ASN A 40 10.70 -2.66 4.31
C ASN A 40 10.03 -2.26 2.99
N LEU A 41 10.21 -1.02 2.57
CA LEU A 41 9.66 -0.51 1.32
C LEU A 41 10.53 -0.90 0.11
N PHE A 42 9.90 -0.94 -1.06
CA PHE A 42 10.51 -1.34 -2.33
C PHE A 42 10.80 -0.10 -3.21
N ASP A 43 11.49 0.89 -2.64
CA ASP A 43 11.70 2.23 -3.18
C ASP A 43 12.23 2.24 -4.62
N GLN A 44 13.12 1.30 -4.96
CA GLN A 44 13.74 1.24 -6.30
C GLN A 44 12.84 0.62 -7.36
N THR A 45 11.99 -0.33 -6.97
CA THR A 45 11.18 -1.10 -7.92
C THR A 45 9.78 -0.53 -8.08
N THR A 46 9.21 0.09 -7.04
CA THR A 46 7.89 0.74 -7.07
C THR A 46 7.97 2.19 -6.55
N PRO A 47 8.82 3.04 -7.16
CA PRO A 47 9.15 4.37 -6.65
C PRO A 47 7.95 5.31 -6.57
N ALA A 48 7.01 5.25 -7.52
CA ALA A 48 5.86 6.16 -7.50
C ALA A 48 4.95 5.86 -6.31
N THR A 49 4.73 4.58 -6.04
CA THR A 49 3.89 4.11 -4.94
C THR A 49 4.54 4.36 -3.58
N VAL A 50 5.85 4.11 -3.46
CA VAL A 50 6.58 4.40 -2.22
C VAL A 50 6.60 5.91 -1.93
N ALA A 51 6.85 6.75 -2.94
CA ALA A 51 6.79 8.20 -2.78
C ALA A 51 5.40 8.68 -2.34
N ASN A 52 4.33 8.11 -2.91
CA ASN A 52 2.97 8.36 -2.48
C ASN A 52 2.75 7.97 -1.01
N PHE A 53 3.11 6.74 -0.61
CA PHE A 53 2.96 6.28 0.77
C PHE A 53 3.72 7.17 1.76
N LEU A 54 4.99 7.48 1.46
CA LEU A 54 5.83 8.34 2.31
C LEU A 54 5.32 9.79 2.35
N SER A 55 4.65 10.29 1.31
CA SER A 55 3.97 11.60 1.35
C SER A 55 2.89 11.64 2.44
N TYR A 56 2.09 10.59 2.58
CA TYR A 56 1.10 10.50 3.66
C TYR A 56 1.77 10.35 5.04
N VAL A 57 2.83 9.54 5.14
CA VAL A 57 3.61 9.41 6.39
C VAL A 57 4.16 10.77 6.83
N ASN A 58 4.81 11.52 5.94
CA ASN A 58 5.41 12.83 6.25
C ASN A 58 4.38 13.93 6.60
N LYS A 59 3.09 13.69 6.30
CA LYS A 59 1.98 14.58 6.64
C LYS A 59 1.23 14.12 7.90
N ASP A 60 1.73 13.08 8.58
CA ASP A 60 1.07 12.41 9.71
C ASP A 60 -0.35 11.93 9.36
N ALA A 61 -0.63 11.69 8.07
CA ALA A 61 -1.98 11.40 7.60
C ALA A 61 -2.46 9.99 7.99
N PHE A 62 -1.54 9.12 8.40
CA PHE A 62 -1.85 7.79 8.93
C PHE A 62 -1.99 7.75 10.44
N ASP A 63 -1.71 8.85 11.14
CA ASP A 63 -1.82 8.92 12.59
C ASP A 63 -3.28 8.82 13.03
N GLU A 64 -3.51 8.05 14.09
CA GLU A 64 -4.82 7.68 14.61
C GLU A 64 -5.77 7.02 13.58
N THR A 65 -5.25 6.57 12.43
CA THR A 65 -6.05 5.79 11.49
C THR A 65 -6.34 4.41 12.05
N VAL A 66 -7.45 3.82 11.61
CA VAL A 66 -7.84 2.47 12.03
C VAL A 66 -7.53 1.46 10.93
N PHE A 67 -7.30 0.21 11.31
CA PHE A 67 -7.54 -0.88 10.37
C PHE A 67 -9.05 -1.02 10.19
N HIS A 68 -9.57 -0.51 9.08
CA HIS A 68 -11.02 -0.45 8.85
C HIS A 68 -11.58 -1.73 8.21
N ARG A 69 -10.71 -2.62 7.70
CA ARG A 69 -11.13 -3.87 7.07
C ARG A 69 -10.14 -5.00 7.32
N ALA A 70 -10.66 -6.14 7.74
CA ALA A 70 -9.94 -7.37 8.02
C ALA A 70 -10.72 -8.55 7.43
N VAL A 71 -10.09 -9.29 6.52
CA VAL A 71 -10.66 -10.49 5.90
C VAL A 71 -9.74 -11.66 6.20
N LYS A 72 -10.18 -12.57 7.08
CA LYS A 72 -9.39 -13.74 7.50
C LYS A 72 -8.95 -14.56 6.28
N GLY A 73 -7.67 -14.89 6.24
CA GLY A 73 -7.07 -15.63 5.12
C GLY A 73 -6.99 -14.84 3.82
N PHE A 74 -7.07 -13.51 3.86
CA PHE A 74 -6.93 -12.67 2.67
C PHE A 74 -6.07 -11.44 2.95
N VAL A 75 -6.62 -10.38 3.56
CA VAL A 75 -5.91 -9.11 3.78
C VAL A 75 -6.35 -8.38 5.06
N LEU A 76 -5.44 -7.56 5.61
CA LEU A 76 -5.71 -6.53 6.62
C LEU A 76 -5.48 -5.16 5.98
N GLN A 77 -6.48 -4.28 5.99
CA GLN A 77 -6.50 -3.03 5.23
C GLN A 77 -6.64 -1.80 6.15
N GLY A 78 -5.87 -0.76 5.87
CA GLY A 78 -5.77 0.47 6.66
C GLY A 78 -5.51 1.73 5.82
N GLY A 79 -5.18 2.82 6.52
CA GLY A 79 -4.77 4.12 5.93
C GLY A 79 -5.91 5.03 5.45
N GLY A 80 -7.12 4.50 5.30
CA GLY A 80 -8.23 5.24 4.67
C GLY A 80 -9.14 6.01 5.62
N PHE A 81 -9.13 5.69 6.91
CA PHE A 81 -10.18 6.13 7.83
C PHE A 81 -9.67 6.38 9.25
N ILE A 82 -10.28 7.35 9.92
CA ILE A 82 -10.10 7.67 11.34
C ILE A 82 -11.41 7.49 12.10
N TYR A 83 -11.30 7.28 13.41
CA TYR A 83 -12.45 7.36 14.33
C TYR A 83 -12.53 8.76 14.95
N ASP A 84 -13.68 9.42 14.81
CA ASP A 84 -13.93 10.77 15.31
C ASP A 84 -15.14 10.85 16.27
N GLY A 85 -15.47 9.73 16.92
CA GLY A 85 -16.61 9.63 17.85
C GLY A 85 -17.96 9.35 17.18
N LYS A 86 -18.01 9.25 15.84
CA LYS A 86 -19.25 8.98 15.10
C LYS A 86 -19.48 7.49 14.88
N LEU A 87 -20.73 7.14 14.56
CA LEU A 87 -21.13 5.77 14.20
C LEU A 87 -20.39 5.23 12.97
N ARG A 88 -20.02 6.12 12.04
CA ARG A 88 -19.26 5.80 10.83
C ARG A 88 -17.89 6.43 10.94
N LEU A 89 -16.86 5.69 10.51
CA LEU A 89 -15.51 6.21 10.38
C LEU A 89 -15.47 7.34 9.36
N SER A 90 -14.61 8.33 9.62
CA SER A 90 -14.40 9.47 8.73
C SER A 90 -13.22 9.20 7.79
N PRO A 91 -13.34 9.52 6.49
CA PRO A 91 -12.27 9.28 5.54
C PRO A 91 -11.08 10.21 5.79
N VAL A 92 -9.87 9.69 5.61
CA VAL A 92 -8.65 10.48 5.52
C VAL A 92 -8.62 11.20 4.16
N ALA A 93 -8.18 12.45 4.15
CA ALA A 93 -8.04 13.23 2.91
C ALA A 93 -7.07 12.53 1.93
N THR A 94 -7.40 12.58 0.64
CA THR A 94 -6.62 11.92 -0.41
C THR A 94 -5.87 12.94 -1.27
N ASP A 95 -4.60 12.63 -1.57
CA ASP A 95 -3.84 13.23 -2.66
C ASP A 95 -4.27 12.66 -4.03
N ALA A 96 -3.60 13.09 -5.09
CA ALA A 96 -3.80 12.56 -6.43
C ALA A 96 -3.48 11.05 -6.50
N ALA A 97 -4.19 10.33 -7.38
CA ALA A 97 -3.98 8.90 -7.53
C ALA A 97 -2.62 8.58 -8.19
N VAL A 98 -2.01 7.47 -7.77
CA VAL A 98 -0.72 6.99 -8.28
C VAL A 98 -0.91 5.98 -9.40
N ILE A 99 0.02 6.00 -10.38
CA ILE A 99 0.09 5.01 -11.45
C ILE A 99 0.47 3.64 -10.86
N ASN A 100 -0.19 2.59 -11.34
CA ASN A 100 0.04 1.23 -10.89
C ASN A 100 1.43 0.71 -11.34
N GLU A 101 2.16 0.10 -10.41
CA GLU A 101 3.48 -0.53 -10.62
C GLU A 101 3.44 -2.02 -10.17
N PRO A 102 2.63 -2.89 -10.80
CA PRO A 102 2.34 -4.26 -10.31
C PRO A 102 3.48 -5.25 -10.58
N LYS A 103 4.72 -4.88 -10.22
CA LYS A 103 5.95 -5.65 -10.48
C LYS A 103 6.09 -6.87 -9.57
N HIS A 104 5.65 -6.76 -8.32
CA HIS A 104 5.81 -7.81 -7.31
C HIS A 104 4.49 -8.54 -7.04
N SER A 105 4.59 -9.82 -6.68
CA SER A 105 3.50 -10.74 -6.42
C SER A 105 2.90 -10.53 -5.02
N ASN A 106 1.57 -10.60 -4.92
CA ASN A 106 0.80 -10.45 -3.69
C ASN A 106 0.85 -11.73 -2.84
N VAL A 107 2.02 -12.01 -2.29
CA VAL A 107 2.27 -13.14 -1.39
C VAL A 107 2.18 -12.73 0.09
N LYS A 108 2.08 -13.71 0.99
CA LYS A 108 1.95 -13.44 2.44
C LYS A 108 3.04 -12.48 2.94
N GLY A 109 2.63 -11.49 3.74
CA GLY A 109 3.50 -10.51 4.38
C GLY A 109 3.83 -9.29 3.52
N THR A 110 3.47 -9.29 2.23
CA THR A 110 3.62 -8.09 1.39
C THR A 110 2.57 -7.04 1.72
N ILE A 111 2.92 -5.76 1.56
CA ILE A 111 1.98 -4.63 1.59
C ILE A 111 1.72 -4.13 0.17
N ALA A 112 0.46 -3.89 -0.16
CA ALA A 112 0.03 -3.44 -1.49
C ALA A 112 -1.03 -2.33 -1.43
N MET A 113 -1.11 -1.51 -2.47
CA MET A 113 -2.08 -0.41 -2.56
C MET A 113 -3.50 -0.93 -2.85
N ALA A 114 -4.50 -0.48 -2.09
CA ALA A 114 -5.90 -0.67 -2.42
C ALA A 114 -6.34 0.30 -3.52
N LYS A 115 -7.29 -0.13 -4.36
CA LYS A 115 -7.72 0.58 -5.57
C LYS A 115 -9.23 0.48 -5.76
N LEU A 116 -9.80 1.42 -6.52
CA LEU A 116 -11.15 1.30 -7.03
C LEU A 116 -11.21 0.17 -8.07
N GLU A 117 -12.33 -0.55 -8.07
CA GLU A 117 -12.61 -1.60 -9.05
C GLU A 117 -12.61 -1.02 -10.47
N ASN A 118 -12.06 -1.78 -11.44
CA ASN A 118 -11.95 -1.40 -12.85
C ASN A 118 -11.20 -0.09 -13.12
N ASN A 119 -10.40 0.39 -12.15
CA ASN A 119 -9.51 1.52 -12.34
C ASN A 119 -8.11 1.20 -11.76
N PRO A 120 -7.21 0.66 -12.59
CA PRO A 120 -5.88 0.24 -12.12
C PRO A 120 -5.02 1.36 -11.53
N ASN A 121 -5.26 2.63 -11.89
CA ASN A 121 -4.46 3.79 -11.48
C ASN A 121 -5.23 4.71 -10.49
N SER A 122 -6.01 4.11 -9.58
CA SER A 122 -6.87 4.83 -8.62
C SER A 122 -6.37 4.79 -7.18
N ALA A 123 -5.21 4.20 -6.92
CA ALA A 123 -4.62 4.10 -5.59
C ALA A 123 -4.31 5.50 -5.01
N THR A 124 -4.69 5.76 -3.76
CA THR A 124 -4.38 7.00 -3.03
C THR A 124 -3.74 6.70 -1.66
N ASN A 125 -4.52 6.65 -0.58
CA ASN A 125 -4.03 6.49 0.80
C ASN A 125 -4.33 5.13 1.42
N GLN A 126 -5.06 4.25 0.72
CA GLN A 126 -5.43 2.94 1.26
C GLN A 126 -4.47 1.86 0.80
N TRP A 127 -4.09 1.00 1.73
CA TRP A 127 -3.18 -0.10 1.52
C TRP A 127 -3.62 -1.31 2.35
N PHE A 128 -3.10 -2.47 2.03
CA PHE A 128 -3.39 -3.71 2.75
C PHE A 128 -2.15 -4.60 2.88
N ILE A 129 -2.09 -5.36 3.96
CA ILE A 129 -1.11 -6.40 4.20
C ILE A 129 -1.73 -7.76 3.81
N ASN A 130 -1.04 -8.50 2.96
CA ASN A 130 -1.44 -9.84 2.53
C ASN A 130 -1.24 -10.87 3.65
N LEU A 131 -2.30 -11.58 4.03
CA LEU A 131 -2.27 -12.60 5.10
C LEU A 131 -1.98 -14.01 4.58
N THR A 132 -2.10 -14.20 3.27
CA THR A 132 -1.83 -15.44 2.55
C THR A 132 -1.28 -15.11 1.16
N ASN A 133 -1.00 -16.15 0.37
CA ASN A 133 -0.67 -16.00 -1.05
C ASN A 133 -1.95 -15.72 -1.87
N ASN A 134 -2.10 -14.49 -2.32
CA ASN A 134 -3.25 -14.01 -3.08
C ASN A 134 -2.97 -13.98 -4.60
N ASN A 135 -2.03 -14.80 -5.07
CA ASN A 135 -1.53 -14.85 -6.45
C ASN A 135 -1.94 -16.12 -7.22
N ASN A 136 -2.87 -16.92 -6.69
CA ASN A 136 -3.27 -18.18 -7.31
C ASN A 136 -3.98 -17.93 -8.66
N ALA A 137 -3.40 -18.40 -9.77
CA ALA A 137 -3.92 -18.24 -11.14
C ALA A 137 -5.34 -18.80 -11.36
N SER A 138 -5.78 -19.77 -10.55
CA SER A 138 -7.12 -20.34 -10.62
C SER A 138 -8.15 -19.63 -9.74
N ASN A 139 -7.72 -18.65 -8.93
CA ASN A 139 -8.61 -17.88 -8.06
C ASN A 139 -9.05 -16.58 -8.79
N PRO A 140 -10.37 -16.32 -8.93
CA PRO A 140 -10.85 -15.06 -9.52
C PRO A 140 -10.44 -13.81 -8.71
N LEU A 141 -10.04 -13.98 -7.45
CA LEU A 141 -9.50 -12.93 -6.57
C LEU A 141 -7.97 -12.81 -6.65
N ASN A 142 -7.35 -13.29 -7.72
CA ASN A 142 -5.90 -13.20 -7.91
C ASN A 142 -5.46 -11.74 -8.06
N LEU A 143 -4.81 -11.23 -7.03
CA LEU A 143 -4.37 -9.85 -6.94
C LEU A 143 -3.20 -9.51 -7.86
N ASP A 144 -2.52 -10.50 -8.45
CA ASP A 144 -1.43 -10.26 -9.40
C ASP A 144 -1.93 -9.87 -10.79
N VAL A 145 -3.19 -10.19 -11.12
CA VAL A 145 -3.75 -9.94 -12.46
C VAL A 145 -5.06 -9.15 -12.42
N GLN A 146 -5.86 -9.31 -11.36
CA GLN A 146 -7.14 -8.59 -11.22
C GLN A 146 -6.90 -7.09 -11.19
N ASN A 147 -7.77 -6.33 -11.88
CA ASN A 147 -7.72 -4.86 -11.92
C ASN A 147 -6.33 -4.31 -12.32
N GLY A 148 -5.68 -4.98 -13.29
CA GLY A 148 -4.34 -4.65 -13.77
C GLY A 148 -3.22 -4.98 -12.78
N GLY A 149 -3.47 -5.86 -11.80
CA GLY A 149 -2.55 -6.22 -10.72
C GLY A 149 -2.51 -5.16 -9.61
N TYR A 150 -2.31 -5.57 -8.37
CA TYR A 150 -2.17 -4.68 -7.22
C TYR A 150 -0.69 -4.44 -6.92
N THR A 151 -0.31 -3.17 -6.80
CA THR A 151 1.09 -2.78 -6.59
C THR A 151 1.53 -3.14 -5.18
N VAL A 152 2.33 -4.20 -5.07
CA VAL A 152 3.11 -4.54 -3.88
C VAL A 152 4.30 -3.60 -3.81
N PHE A 153 4.38 -2.80 -2.74
CA PHE A 153 5.39 -1.74 -2.59
C PHE A 153 6.26 -1.89 -1.34
N GLY A 154 6.12 -3.00 -0.62
CA GLY A 154 6.96 -3.35 0.50
C GLY A 154 6.60 -4.71 1.08
N GLN A 155 7.27 -5.08 2.16
CA GLN A 155 7.04 -6.32 2.89
C GLN A 155 7.30 -6.13 4.38
N VAL A 156 6.45 -6.72 5.21
CA VAL A 156 6.60 -6.78 6.66
C VAL A 156 7.90 -7.53 7.00
N VAL A 157 8.70 -6.96 7.90
CA VAL A 157 9.97 -7.55 8.35
C VAL A 157 9.70 -8.83 9.16
N GLU A 158 10.63 -9.79 9.10
CA GLU A 158 10.54 -11.05 9.82
C GLU A 158 10.29 -10.83 11.33
N GLY A 159 9.35 -11.59 11.91
CA GLY A 159 8.93 -11.48 13.30
C GLY A 159 7.68 -10.61 13.50
N ASP A 160 7.55 -9.50 12.79
CA ASP A 160 6.45 -8.54 13.01
C ASP A 160 5.11 -9.01 12.40
N MET A 161 5.14 -10.01 11.52
CA MET A 161 3.93 -10.69 11.05
C MET A 161 3.10 -11.31 12.18
N ALA A 162 3.71 -11.67 13.31
CA ALA A 162 2.98 -12.17 14.47
C ALA A 162 2.00 -11.13 15.05
N VAL A 163 2.33 -9.83 14.97
CA VAL A 163 1.45 -8.74 15.39
C VAL A 163 0.25 -8.64 14.45
N VAL A 164 0.49 -8.69 13.14
CA VAL A 164 -0.56 -8.69 12.11
C VAL A 164 -1.52 -9.87 12.30
N GLU A 165 -0.98 -11.07 12.53
CA GLU A 165 -1.78 -12.28 12.81
C GLU A 165 -2.54 -12.17 14.14
N GLY A 166 -1.96 -11.56 15.16
CA GLY A 166 -2.61 -11.24 16.42
C GLY A 166 -3.84 -10.34 16.24
N ILE A 167 -3.72 -9.28 15.44
CA ILE A 167 -4.85 -8.39 15.08
C ILE A 167 -5.98 -9.20 14.41
N MET A 168 -5.63 -10.16 13.55
CA MET A 168 -6.61 -10.99 12.84
C MET A 168 -7.33 -12.00 13.74
N ASN A 169 -6.83 -12.26 14.95
CA ASN A 169 -7.50 -13.10 15.94
C ASN A 169 -8.55 -12.35 16.76
N LEU A 170 -8.62 -11.02 16.65
CA LEU A 170 -9.66 -10.20 17.28
C LEU A 170 -11.04 -10.44 16.67
N THR A 171 -12.08 -9.98 17.37
CA THR A 171 -13.45 -9.99 16.85
C THR A 171 -13.56 -9.01 15.68
N ILE A 172 -14.08 -9.47 14.55
CA ILE A 172 -14.28 -8.63 13.36
C ILE A 172 -15.77 -8.28 13.25
N CYS A 173 -16.11 -6.99 13.35
CA CYS A 173 -17.47 -6.49 13.20
C CYS A 173 -17.59 -5.61 11.95
N LYS A 174 -18.55 -5.92 11.06
CA LYS A 174 -18.80 -5.17 9.80
C LYS A 174 -17.55 -4.96 8.92
N GLU A 175 -16.47 -5.72 9.15
CA GLU A 175 -15.13 -5.68 8.54
C GLU A 175 -13.99 -5.16 9.43
N ALA A 176 -14.23 -4.35 10.47
CA ALA A 176 -13.14 -3.86 11.32
C ALA A 176 -12.77 -4.86 12.44
N PRO A 177 -11.48 -5.15 12.70
CA PRO A 177 -11.03 -5.87 13.89
C PRO A 177 -11.15 -4.97 15.13
N LEU A 178 -11.75 -5.50 16.19
CA LEU A 178 -12.04 -4.75 17.42
C LEU A 178 -11.45 -5.41 18.68
N ILE A 179 -10.85 -4.57 19.52
CA ILE A 179 -10.28 -4.89 20.83
C ILE A 179 -11.39 -4.99 21.87
N ASN A 180 -11.33 -6.04 22.70
CA ASN A 180 -12.26 -6.26 23.82
C ASN A 180 -13.75 -6.21 23.40
N TYR A 181 -14.05 -6.73 22.22
CA TYR A 181 -15.41 -6.72 21.65
C TYR A 181 -15.88 -8.14 21.36
N THR A 182 -17.17 -8.39 21.55
CA THR A 182 -17.78 -9.71 21.34
C THR A 182 -18.65 -9.75 20.09
N ALA A 183 -18.88 -10.95 19.55
CA ALA A 183 -19.78 -11.15 18.41
C ALA A 183 -21.21 -10.64 18.69
N ALA A 184 -21.69 -10.77 19.94
CA ALA A 184 -23.00 -10.26 20.35
C ALA A 184 -23.08 -8.73 20.29
N GLN A 185 -21.98 -8.04 20.61
CA GLN A 185 -21.93 -6.58 20.51
C GLN A 185 -21.82 -6.09 19.06
N CYS A 186 -21.37 -6.91 18.11
CA CYS A 186 -21.30 -6.52 16.69
C CYS A 186 -22.69 -6.24 16.08
N THR A 187 -23.73 -6.87 16.61
CA THR A 187 -25.10 -6.74 16.10
C THR A 187 -25.86 -5.57 16.72
N ALA A 188 -25.33 -4.99 17.81
CA ALA A 188 -25.87 -3.78 18.40
C ALA A 188 -25.60 -2.61 17.44
N ASN A 189 -26.64 -1.87 17.07
CA ASN A 189 -26.50 -0.67 16.22
C ASN A 189 -26.06 0.55 17.05
N THR A 190 -25.05 0.36 17.90
CA THR A 190 -24.48 1.36 18.81
C THR A 190 -23.16 1.89 18.27
N VAL A 191 -22.76 3.06 18.75
CA VAL A 191 -21.44 3.61 18.47
C VAL A 191 -20.40 2.73 19.17
N ILE A 192 -19.41 2.26 18.41
CA ILE A 192 -18.24 1.58 18.94
C ILE A 192 -17.33 2.64 19.57
N ALA A 193 -16.83 2.39 20.77
CA ALA A 193 -15.92 3.32 21.44
C ALA A 193 -14.55 3.31 20.76
N GLY A 194 -13.86 4.46 20.75
CA GLY A 194 -12.55 4.61 20.10
C GLY A 194 -11.49 3.62 20.59
N GLU A 195 -11.55 3.26 21.87
CA GLU A 195 -10.66 2.27 22.51
C GLU A 195 -10.84 0.84 21.98
N ASN A 196 -11.97 0.53 21.34
CA ASN A 196 -12.20 -0.77 20.74
C ASN A 196 -11.57 -0.88 19.34
N PHE A 197 -11.15 0.20 18.69
CA PHE A 197 -10.52 0.10 17.37
C PHE A 197 -9.04 -0.25 17.48
N VAL A 198 -8.58 -1.11 16.57
CA VAL A 198 -7.14 -1.25 16.32
C VAL A 198 -6.68 -0.02 15.54
N LYS A 199 -5.80 0.77 16.15
CA LYS A 199 -5.33 2.06 15.64
C LYS A 199 -3.85 1.99 15.31
N ILE A 200 -3.48 2.65 14.23
CA ILE A 200 -2.12 3.07 13.91
C ILE A 200 -1.96 4.41 14.61
N MET A 201 -1.22 4.43 15.72
CA MET A 201 -1.02 5.62 16.54
C MET A 201 -0.18 6.65 15.79
N ASN A 202 0.89 6.17 15.14
CA ASN A 202 1.79 6.95 14.31
C ASN A 202 2.60 6.04 13.39
N VAL A 203 3.21 6.62 12.36
CA VAL A 203 4.13 5.93 11.43
C VAL A 203 5.49 6.60 11.43
N ASN A 204 6.53 5.88 11.87
CA ASN A 204 7.89 6.42 11.94
C ASN A 204 8.74 5.88 10.80
N ILE A 205 9.58 6.73 10.19
CA ILE A 205 10.66 6.29 9.30
C ILE A 205 11.86 5.95 10.18
N LEU A 206 12.21 4.66 10.27
CA LEU A 206 13.28 4.18 11.15
C LEU A 206 14.65 4.21 10.50
N ASP A 207 14.70 3.89 9.20
CA ASP A 207 15.94 3.82 8.45
C ASP A 207 15.69 4.24 7.01
N THR A 208 16.63 4.99 6.45
CA THR A 208 16.68 5.37 5.04
C THR A 208 17.92 4.79 4.36
N ASP A 209 18.79 4.08 5.08
CA ASP A 209 20.01 3.51 4.55
C ASP A 209 19.70 2.40 3.52
N PRO A 210 20.16 2.52 2.25
CA PRO A 210 20.11 1.45 1.23
C PRO A 210 20.42 0.03 1.72
N ALA A 211 21.41 -0.08 2.61
CA ALA A 211 21.96 -1.37 3.02
C ALA A 211 21.08 -2.06 4.07
N SER A 212 20.12 -1.35 4.66
CA SER A 212 19.22 -1.87 5.69
C SER A 212 18.22 -2.89 5.14
N ALA A 213 17.68 -2.69 3.92
CA ALA A 213 16.81 -3.68 3.26
C ALA A 213 17.50 -5.02 3.06
N THR A 214 18.77 -4.99 2.64
CA THR A 214 19.53 -6.23 2.38
C THR A 214 19.79 -7.03 3.65
N ASN A 215 19.78 -6.38 4.82
CA ASN A 215 19.95 -7.05 6.12
C ASN A 215 18.66 -7.71 6.64
N ALA A 216 17.50 -7.39 6.07
CA ALA A 216 16.22 -7.98 6.46
C ALA A 216 15.96 -9.36 5.81
N GLY A 217 16.83 -9.83 4.91
CA GLY A 217 16.65 -11.11 4.21
C GLY A 217 15.45 -11.14 3.25
N ILE A 218 14.90 -9.96 2.89
CA ILE A 218 13.72 -9.84 2.04
C ILE A 218 14.13 -9.87 0.57
N VAL A 219 13.63 -10.87 -0.16
CA VAL A 219 13.72 -10.95 -1.63
C VAL A 219 12.29 -10.92 -2.18
N PRO A 220 11.86 -9.80 -2.81
CA PRO A 220 10.52 -9.70 -3.36
C PRO A 220 10.26 -10.78 -4.42
N VAL A 221 9.07 -11.37 -4.38
CA VAL A 221 8.64 -12.33 -5.40
C VAL A 221 8.10 -11.54 -6.60
N GLU A 222 8.67 -11.72 -7.78
CA GLU A 222 8.20 -11.05 -9.00
C GLU A 222 6.81 -11.52 -9.44
N ASN A 223 5.98 -10.60 -9.91
CA ASN A 223 4.72 -10.89 -10.56
C ASN A 223 4.96 -11.34 -11.99
N THR A 224 4.99 -12.66 -12.19
CA THR A 224 5.19 -13.28 -13.51
C THR A 224 3.90 -13.47 -14.30
N LEU A 225 2.73 -13.21 -13.68
CA LEU A 225 1.42 -13.47 -14.28
C LEU A 225 0.92 -12.27 -15.11
N ILE A 226 1.40 -11.07 -14.79
CA ILE A 226 1.04 -9.88 -15.55
C ILE A 226 1.95 -9.75 -16.78
N LYS A 227 1.36 -9.83 -17.97
CA LYS A 227 2.08 -9.47 -19.19
C LYS A 227 2.19 -7.95 -19.22
N ALA A 228 3.40 -7.43 -19.47
CA ALA A 228 3.58 -6.00 -19.73
C ALA A 228 2.55 -5.54 -20.77
N ALA A 229 1.77 -4.51 -20.46
CA ALA A 229 0.73 -4.05 -21.36
C ALA A 229 1.36 -3.66 -22.72
N PRO A 230 0.85 -4.17 -23.86
CA PRO A 230 1.12 -3.53 -25.13
C PRO A 230 0.52 -2.12 -25.11
N ALA A 231 1.25 -1.14 -25.64
CA ALA A 231 0.77 0.24 -25.75
C ALA A 231 -0.62 0.31 -26.41
N ASP A 232 -1.46 1.19 -25.86
CA ASP A 232 -2.88 1.42 -26.14
C ASP A 232 -3.42 0.92 -27.49
N LYS A 233 -4.41 0.03 -27.43
CA LYS A 233 -5.53 0.03 -28.35
C LYS A 233 -6.83 -0.09 -27.56
N SER A 234 -7.58 1.00 -27.57
CA SER A 234 -8.97 1.06 -27.15
C SER A 234 -9.82 0.16 -28.03
N ASP A 235 -10.52 -0.82 -27.45
CA ASP A 235 -11.77 -1.34 -27.99
C ASP A 235 -12.65 -1.86 -26.85
N SER A 236 -13.91 -1.43 -26.89
CA SER A 236 -14.99 -1.74 -25.95
C SER A 236 -15.69 -3.05 -26.32
N SER A 237 -15.97 -3.96 -25.36
CA SER A 237 -17.21 -4.77 -25.38
C SER A 237 -17.47 -5.59 -24.10
N SER A 238 -18.66 -5.37 -23.53
CA SER A 238 -19.63 -6.30 -22.91
C SER A 238 -19.22 -7.48 -22.00
N GLY A 239 -19.42 -7.29 -20.68
CA GLY A 239 -20.38 -8.01 -19.81
C GLY A 239 -20.27 -9.52 -19.53
N SER A 240 -20.12 -9.89 -18.24
CA SER A 240 -20.96 -10.89 -17.53
C SER A 240 -20.54 -11.07 -16.06
N LEU A 241 -21.53 -11.22 -15.20
CA LEU A 241 -21.57 -11.13 -13.74
C LEU A 241 -20.80 -12.22 -12.96
N SER A 242 -19.97 -11.77 -12.00
CA SER A 242 -19.77 -12.40 -10.67
C SER A 242 -19.20 -11.36 -9.72
N ALA A 243 -20.08 -10.59 -9.08
CA ALA A 243 -19.72 -9.52 -8.16
C ALA A 243 -19.48 -10.09 -6.75
N LEU A 244 -18.22 -10.41 -6.44
CA LEU A 244 -17.72 -10.31 -5.06
C LEU A 244 -17.15 -8.90 -4.92
N LEU A 245 -17.91 -8.04 -4.25
CA LEU A 245 -17.60 -6.63 -4.04
C LEU A 245 -16.22 -6.48 -3.36
N LEU A 246 -15.25 -5.94 -4.10
CA LEU A 246 -14.01 -5.38 -3.55
C LEU A 246 -14.01 -3.84 -3.62
N GLY A 247 -15.18 -3.24 -3.84
CA GLY A 247 -15.36 -1.79 -3.86
C GLY A 247 -15.21 -1.17 -2.47
N LEU A 248 -14.49 -0.05 -2.40
CA LEU A 248 -14.52 0.87 -1.27
C LEU A 248 -15.96 1.34 -1.04
N ILE A 249 -16.67 0.80 -0.04
CA ILE A 249 -17.96 1.36 0.40
C ILE A 249 -17.67 2.58 1.29
N GLY A 250 -17.36 3.71 0.64
CA GLY A 250 -17.43 5.04 1.26
C GLY A 250 -18.79 5.67 0.96
N PHE A 251 -19.66 5.78 1.96
CA PHE A 251 -20.91 6.56 1.84
C PHE A 251 -20.57 8.06 1.77
N VAL A 252 -20.44 8.61 0.55
CA VAL A 252 -20.48 10.07 0.33
C VAL A 252 -21.95 10.49 0.27
N GLY A 253 -22.47 10.96 1.41
CA GLY A 253 -23.76 11.63 1.46
C GLY A 253 -23.65 13.04 0.87
N MET A 254 -23.95 13.21 -0.41
CA MET A 254 -24.24 14.53 -0.99
C MET A 254 -25.49 15.11 -0.31
N ARG A 255 -25.33 16.13 0.54
CA ARG A 255 -26.41 17.08 0.83
C ARG A 255 -26.26 18.29 -0.07
N ARG A 256 -27.21 18.45 -1.00
CA ARG A 256 -27.48 19.69 -1.72
C ARG A 256 -27.75 20.80 -0.68
N LEU A 257 -26.99 21.88 -0.74
CA LEU A 257 -27.38 23.15 -0.13
C LEU A 257 -28.52 23.75 -0.96
N LYS A 258 -29.55 24.24 -0.26
CA LYS A 258 -30.52 25.20 -0.79
C LYS A 258 -29.85 26.55 -0.96
#